data_AF-A0A521ABV6-F1
#
_entry.id   AF-A0A521ABV6-F1
#
_cell.length_a   1.000
_cell.length_b   1.000
_cell.length_c   1.000
_cell.angle_alpha   90.00
_cell.angle_beta   90.00
_cell.angle_gamma   90.00
#
_symmetry.space_group_name_H-M   'P 1'
#
loop_
_entity.id
_entity.type
_entity.pdbx_description
1 polymer ?
#
loop_
_entity_poly.entity_id
_entity_poly.type
_entity_poly.pdbx_seq_one_letter_code
_entity_poly.pdbx_strand_id
1 'polypeptide(L)'
;MYDKWLLNDNPFNTTRQSAVWSLGHRNRQGLASAVINGQEMIYSTEHGPYSDDEINLIERGCNYGHPLVIGYADGNYDGFAASVSTNKALPRIWHTTYLLIDSEVRNARAIGPNYSNPIVSLDPAPKETMNKHFQSIISNKEDQEWNSYAPSSIAVYTSSAIPGWKNSVLIPTLKGGALLRIKLDTSGKKAAGNIYSYVKGNVRYRDIAISPDGLKIYLAVDSSSVSSGPSKENPQQISYRGCIIELSYKGLYKEPAKL
;
A
#
# COMPACT_ATOMS: atom_id res chain seq x y z
N MET A 1 -15.22 26.71 21.16
CA MET A 1 -16.13 25.80 20.43
C MET A 1 -15.44 25.50 19.10
N TYR A 2 -14.65 24.42 19.03
CA TYR A 2 -13.55 24.28 18.06
C TYR A 2 -13.86 23.46 16.79
N ASP A 3 -15.07 22.93 16.62
CA ASP A 3 -15.32 21.88 15.62
C ASP A 3 -16.38 22.21 14.54
N LYS A 4 -16.71 23.49 14.32
CA LYS A 4 -17.81 23.89 13.38
C LYS A 4 -17.66 23.43 11.93
N TRP A 5 -16.47 22.98 11.51
CA TRP A 5 -16.19 22.45 10.17
C TRP A 5 -16.29 20.93 10.09
N LEU A 6 -16.40 20.23 11.23
CA LEU A 6 -16.60 18.79 11.25
C LEU A 6 -18.07 18.49 11.00
N LEU A 7 -18.32 17.60 10.05
CA LEU A 7 -19.67 17.19 9.71
C LEU A 7 -20.25 16.31 10.83
N ASN A 8 -21.54 16.50 11.09
CA ASN A 8 -22.27 15.73 12.11
C ASN A 8 -22.45 14.25 11.75
N ASP A 9 -22.23 13.89 10.48
CA ASP A 9 -22.40 12.54 9.96
C ASP A 9 -21.09 11.75 9.87
N ASN A 10 -20.00 12.21 10.52
CA ASN A 10 -18.80 11.39 10.66
C ASN A 10 -19.06 10.12 11.52
N PRO A 11 -18.46 8.97 11.15
CA PRO A 11 -18.82 7.66 11.72
C PRO A 11 -18.47 7.48 13.20
N PHE A 12 -17.51 8.26 13.72
CA PHE A 12 -17.03 8.13 15.09
C PHE A 12 -17.43 9.33 15.97
N ASN A 13 -18.48 10.03 15.59
CA ASN A 13 -19.10 11.03 16.45
C ASN A 13 -19.70 10.33 17.68
N THR A 14 -19.23 10.70 18.87
CA THR A 14 -19.73 10.15 20.15
C THR A 14 -20.26 11.30 21.00
N THR A 15 -19.65 11.58 22.15
CA THR A 15 -19.97 12.76 22.97
C THR A 15 -19.39 14.06 22.40
N ARG A 16 -18.50 13.96 21.41
CA ARG A 16 -17.95 15.08 20.64
C ARG A 16 -17.86 14.71 19.15
N GLN A 17 -17.85 15.73 18.30
CA GLN A 17 -17.54 15.58 16.88
C GLN A 17 -16.11 15.02 16.72
N SER A 18 -15.93 14.14 15.74
CA SER A 18 -14.69 13.46 15.44
C SER A 18 -14.38 13.59 13.95
N ALA A 19 -13.15 13.93 13.60
CA ALA A 19 -12.69 13.97 12.21
C ALA A 19 -12.40 12.58 11.62
N VAL A 20 -12.49 11.52 12.44
CA VAL A 20 -12.13 10.16 12.04
C VAL A 20 -13.16 9.62 11.06
N TRP A 21 -12.68 9.07 9.94
CA TRP A 21 -13.50 8.42 8.91
C TRP A 21 -13.37 6.89 8.94
N SER A 22 -12.17 6.39 9.19
CA SER A 22 -11.83 4.96 9.30
C SER A 22 -10.72 4.75 10.33
N LEU A 23 -10.55 3.51 10.78
CA LEU A 23 -9.57 3.09 11.79
C LEU A 23 -8.69 1.95 11.26
N GLY A 24 -7.67 1.55 12.04
CA GLY A 24 -6.90 0.35 11.74
C GLY A 24 -5.86 0.51 10.62
N HIS A 25 -5.26 1.69 10.54
CA HIS A 25 -4.23 2.02 9.55
C HIS A 25 -2.83 2.04 10.18
N ARG A 26 -1.80 1.73 9.39
CA ARG A 26 -0.37 1.80 9.74
C ARG A 26 0.30 3.05 9.20
N ASN A 27 0.51 3.12 7.88
CA ASN A 27 1.25 4.18 7.20
C ASN A 27 0.69 4.43 5.79
N ARG A 28 -0.42 5.18 5.75
CA ARG A 28 -1.13 5.55 4.52
C ARG A 28 -0.44 6.69 3.79
N GLN A 29 0.18 6.41 2.64
CA GLN A 29 0.84 7.44 1.82
C GLN A 29 0.04 7.81 0.57
N GLY A 30 -0.78 6.89 0.03
CA GLY A 30 -1.67 7.18 -1.09
C GLY A 30 -3.13 7.26 -0.68
N LEU A 31 -3.85 8.23 -1.26
CA LEU A 31 -5.30 8.35 -1.21
C LEU A 31 -5.79 8.97 -2.53
N ALA A 32 -6.72 8.32 -3.22
CA ALA A 32 -7.31 8.83 -4.46
C ALA A 32 -8.78 8.49 -4.56
N SER A 33 -9.59 9.47 -4.97
CA SER A 33 -10.99 9.24 -5.32
C SER A 33 -11.16 8.96 -6.81
N ALA A 34 -12.18 8.20 -7.16
CA ALA A 34 -12.63 8.04 -8.54
C ALA A 34 -14.11 7.68 -8.60
N VAL A 35 -14.76 8.07 -9.69
CA VAL A 35 -16.12 7.62 -9.99
C VAL A 35 -16.02 6.38 -10.87
N ILE A 36 -16.44 5.22 -10.34
CA ILE A 36 -16.54 3.96 -11.08
C ILE A 36 -18.02 3.60 -11.19
N ASN A 37 -18.53 3.51 -12.42
CA ASN A 37 -19.94 3.26 -12.73
C ASN A 37 -20.92 4.18 -11.97
N GLY A 38 -20.58 5.47 -11.84
CA GLY A 38 -21.42 6.45 -11.16
C GLY A 38 -21.32 6.45 -9.64
N GLN A 39 -20.53 5.55 -9.05
CA GLN A 39 -20.26 5.53 -7.62
C GLN A 39 -18.89 6.14 -7.32
N GLU A 40 -18.84 7.10 -6.40
CA GLU A 40 -17.59 7.61 -5.84
C GLU A 40 -16.95 6.55 -4.94
N MET A 41 -15.68 6.27 -5.19
CA MET A 41 -14.86 5.30 -4.48
C MET A 41 -13.59 6.01 -4.03
N ILE A 42 -13.11 5.68 -2.82
CA ILE A 42 -11.84 6.18 -2.29
C ILE A 42 -10.90 5.00 -2.14
N TYR A 43 -9.76 5.04 -2.82
CA TYR A 43 -8.71 4.03 -2.73
C TYR A 43 -7.53 4.55 -1.95
N SER A 44 -6.82 3.67 -1.27
CA SER A 44 -5.64 4.05 -0.52
C SER A 44 -4.56 2.98 -0.60
N THR A 45 -3.29 3.38 -0.55
CA THR A 45 -2.15 2.48 -0.39
C THR A 45 -1.49 2.63 0.97
N GLU A 46 -1.02 1.51 1.54
CA GLU A 46 -0.37 1.47 2.86
C GLU A 46 0.87 0.62 2.84
N HIS A 47 1.85 1.01 3.65
CA HIS A 47 2.97 0.12 3.94
C HIS A 47 2.59 -0.89 5.03
N GLY A 48 2.81 -2.16 4.76
CA GLY A 48 2.87 -3.22 5.76
C GLY A 48 4.15 -3.14 6.59
N PRO A 49 4.27 -3.91 7.68
CA PRO A 49 5.43 -3.87 8.55
C PRO A 49 6.65 -4.59 7.96
N TYR A 50 6.50 -5.88 7.61
CA TYR A 50 7.58 -6.70 7.03
C TYR A 50 7.13 -7.49 5.78
N SER A 51 5.83 -7.52 5.57
CA SER A 51 5.13 -8.03 4.40
C SER A 51 3.81 -7.27 4.27
N ASP A 52 3.00 -7.61 3.25
CA ASP A 52 1.60 -7.21 3.18
C ASP A 52 1.40 -5.69 3.10
N ASP A 53 2.06 -5.04 2.13
CA ASP A 53 1.64 -3.69 1.75
C ASP A 53 0.22 -3.75 1.16
N GLU A 54 -0.61 -2.73 1.37
CA GLU A 54 -2.04 -2.86 1.10
C GLU A 54 -2.54 -1.88 0.06
N ILE A 55 -3.53 -2.32 -0.73
CA ILE A 55 -4.47 -1.43 -1.40
C ILE A 55 -5.84 -1.65 -0.78
N ASN A 56 -6.46 -0.58 -0.27
CA ASN A 56 -7.78 -0.63 0.34
C ASN A 56 -8.80 0.22 -0.41
N LEU A 57 -10.05 -0.24 -0.39
CA LEU A 57 -11.23 0.59 -0.63
C LEU A 57 -11.64 1.20 0.71
N ILE A 58 -11.56 2.51 0.83
CA ILE A 58 -11.88 3.25 2.05
C ILE A 58 -13.39 3.43 2.18
N GLU A 59 -13.97 2.83 3.20
CA GLU A 59 -15.40 2.87 3.49
C GLU A 59 -15.66 3.48 4.88
N ARG A 60 -16.81 4.14 5.00
CA ARG A 60 -17.21 4.89 6.20
C ARG A 60 -17.26 3.98 7.42
N GLY A 61 -16.51 4.31 8.47
CA GLY A 61 -16.57 3.63 9.76
C GLY A 61 -15.84 2.28 9.79
N CYS A 62 -15.22 1.87 8.68
CA CYS A 62 -14.47 0.63 8.61
C CYS A 62 -13.17 0.69 9.43
N ASN A 63 -12.72 -0.48 9.84
CA ASN A 63 -11.47 -0.72 10.54
C ASN A 63 -10.63 -1.72 9.73
N TYR A 64 -9.44 -1.29 9.32
CA TYR A 64 -8.52 -2.01 8.43
C TYR A 64 -7.53 -2.91 9.19
N GLY A 65 -7.78 -3.17 10.48
CA GLY A 65 -7.15 -4.27 11.20
C GLY A 65 -5.85 -3.95 11.92
N HIS A 66 -5.01 -3.05 11.39
CA HIS A 66 -3.71 -2.74 12.01
C HIS A 66 -3.90 -2.20 13.45
N PRO A 67 -3.09 -2.62 14.45
CA PRO A 67 -1.91 -3.50 14.35
C PRO A 67 -2.19 -4.99 14.62
N LEU A 68 -3.45 -5.40 14.66
CA LEU A 68 -3.87 -6.73 15.11
C LEU A 68 -4.22 -7.70 13.97
N VAL A 69 -4.33 -7.18 12.75
CA VAL A 69 -4.40 -7.91 11.49
C VAL A 69 -3.56 -7.14 10.49
N ILE A 70 -2.72 -7.83 9.72
CA ILE A 70 -1.78 -7.25 8.77
C ILE A 70 -2.08 -7.83 7.39
N GLY A 71 -2.57 -7.03 6.45
CA GLY A 71 -3.05 -7.55 5.17
C GLY A 71 -4.35 -8.33 5.34
N TYR A 72 -4.34 -9.62 5.02
CA TYR A 72 -5.51 -10.49 5.22
C TYR A 72 -5.50 -11.13 6.59
N ALA A 73 -6.67 -11.48 7.12
CA ALA A 73 -6.78 -12.34 8.29
C ALA A 73 -6.49 -13.82 7.93
N ASP A 74 -5.27 -14.12 7.47
CA ASP A 74 -4.84 -15.43 7.00
C ASP A 74 -3.87 -16.15 7.95
N GLY A 75 -3.43 -15.46 9.02
CA GLY A 75 -2.67 -16.03 10.13
C GLY A 75 -1.17 -16.09 9.87
N ASN A 76 -0.67 -15.42 8.82
CA ASN A 76 0.77 -15.29 8.59
C ASN A 76 1.47 -14.47 9.69
N TYR A 77 0.75 -13.55 10.35
CA TYR A 77 1.26 -12.80 11.51
C TYR A 77 0.92 -13.43 12.88
N ASP A 78 0.23 -14.57 12.94
CA ASP A 78 -0.12 -15.23 14.21
C ASP A 78 1.14 -15.59 15.02
N GLY A 79 1.26 -15.07 16.24
CA GLY A 79 2.42 -15.22 17.12
C GLY A 79 3.48 -14.13 16.96
N PHE A 80 3.26 -13.15 16.07
CA PHE A 80 4.13 -12.00 15.85
C PHE A 80 3.51 -10.70 16.37
N ALA A 81 4.09 -9.56 16.01
CA ALA A 81 3.58 -8.23 16.33
C ALA A 81 3.79 -7.31 15.13
N ALA A 82 3.15 -6.15 15.07
CA ALA A 82 3.34 -5.20 13.97
C ALA A 82 4.76 -4.57 13.92
N SER A 83 5.62 -4.85 14.90
CA SER A 83 7.03 -4.49 14.90
C SER A 83 7.84 -5.40 15.83
N VAL A 84 9.11 -5.59 15.53
CA VAL A 84 10.13 -6.29 16.31
C VAL A 84 11.40 -5.44 16.39
N SER A 85 12.13 -5.54 17.50
CA SER A 85 13.39 -4.81 17.66
C SER A 85 14.48 -5.59 18.42
N THR A 86 15.70 -5.08 18.40
CA THR A 86 16.82 -5.56 19.23
C THR A 86 16.80 -5.01 20.65
N ASN A 87 15.91 -4.05 20.95
CA ASN A 87 15.88 -3.36 22.25
C ASN A 87 15.18 -4.18 23.33
N LYS A 88 15.95 -5.02 24.02
CA LYS A 88 15.48 -5.91 25.11
C LYS A 88 14.76 -5.21 26.28
N ALA A 89 14.85 -3.88 26.39
CA ALA A 89 14.11 -3.13 27.41
C ALA A 89 12.62 -2.96 27.06
N LEU A 90 12.23 -3.14 25.80
CA LEU A 90 10.85 -3.05 25.38
C LEU A 90 10.05 -4.27 25.85
N PRO A 91 8.76 -4.07 26.18
CA PRO A 91 7.93 -5.17 26.68
C PRO A 91 7.72 -6.23 25.59
N ARG A 92 7.28 -7.43 25.99
CA ARG A 92 6.87 -8.54 25.11
C ARG A 92 8.00 -9.28 24.37
N ILE A 93 7.63 -10.45 23.84
CA ILE A 93 8.55 -11.47 23.30
C ILE A 93 9.35 -11.01 22.07
N TRP A 94 8.86 -10.00 21.34
CA TRP A 94 9.52 -9.42 20.17
C TRP A 94 10.16 -8.06 20.45
N HIS A 95 10.34 -7.71 21.73
CA HIS A 95 10.93 -6.44 22.17
C HIS A 95 10.23 -5.24 21.51
N THR A 96 8.94 -5.08 21.78
CA THR A 96 8.07 -4.13 21.06
C THR A 96 6.91 -3.67 21.94
N THR A 97 6.44 -2.45 21.74
CA THR A 97 5.23 -1.97 22.43
C THR A 97 3.94 -2.49 21.80
N TYR A 98 4.00 -3.00 20.57
CA TYR A 98 2.83 -3.59 19.89
C TYR A 98 2.35 -4.85 20.61
N LEU A 99 1.03 -5.04 20.60
CA LEU A 99 0.42 -6.26 21.14
C LEU A 99 0.86 -7.49 20.33
N LEU A 100 0.85 -8.65 21.00
CA LEU A 100 1.02 -9.93 20.32
C LEU A 100 -0.23 -10.18 19.48
N ILE A 101 -0.04 -10.57 18.23
CA ILE A 101 -1.10 -10.98 17.33
C ILE A 101 -1.38 -12.46 17.60
N ASP A 102 -2.26 -12.75 18.55
CA ASP A 102 -2.53 -14.15 18.95
C ASP A 102 -3.30 -14.94 17.88
N SER A 103 -4.20 -14.26 17.16
CA SER A 103 -4.85 -14.77 15.96
C SER A 103 -5.52 -13.65 15.17
N GLU A 104 -5.07 -13.42 13.95
CA GLU A 104 -5.65 -12.43 13.05
C GLU A 104 -7.13 -12.69 12.78
N VAL A 105 -7.50 -13.96 12.59
CA VAL A 105 -8.90 -14.36 12.40
C VAL A 105 -9.76 -14.01 13.62
N ARG A 106 -9.26 -14.21 14.85
CA ARG A 106 -10.01 -13.82 16.06
C ARG A 106 -10.09 -12.30 16.19
N ASN A 107 -9.01 -11.59 15.87
CA ASN A 107 -8.97 -10.13 15.92
C ASN A 107 -9.94 -9.51 14.91
N ALA A 108 -9.96 -9.98 13.66
CA ALA A 108 -10.91 -9.57 12.63
C ALA A 108 -12.36 -9.81 13.08
N ARG A 109 -12.66 -10.98 13.67
CA ARG A 109 -13.99 -11.29 14.23
C ARG A 109 -14.36 -10.38 15.41
N ALA A 110 -13.39 -10.01 16.24
CA ALA A 110 -13.61 -9.11 17.37
C ALA A 110 -13.89 -7.66 16.93
N ILE A 111 -13.31 -7.22 15.82
CA ILE A 111 -13.67 -5.95 15.16
C ILE A 111 -15.11 -6.02 14.62
N GLY A 112 -15.51 -7.19 14.14
CA GLY A 112 -16.89 -7.47 13.75
C GLY A 112 -17.23 -6.89 12.36
N PRO A 113 -18.46 -6.38 12.15
CA PRO A 113 -18.95 -6.02 10.82
C PRO A 113 -18.20 -4.84 10.17
N ASN A 114 -17.46 -4.06 10.96
CA ASN A 114 -16.68 -2.94 10.44
C ASN A 114 -15.29 -3.36 9.95
N TYR A 115 -14.88 -4.62 10.15
CA TYR A 115 -13.60 -5.11 9.63
C TYR A 115 -13.61 -5.13 8.10
N SER A 116 -12.57 -4.58 7.47
CA SER A 116 -12.38 -4.62 6.03
C SER A 116 -11.03 -5.24 5.67
N ASN A 117 -11.06 -6.23 4.78
CA ASN A 117 -9.84 -6.71 4.13
C ASN A 117 -9.35 -5.70 3.07
N PRO A 118 -8.05 -5.75 2.71
CA PRO A 118 -7.58 -5.08 1.52
C PRO A 118 -8.17 -5.66 0.25
N ILE A 119 -8.23 -4.82 -0.80
CA ILE A 119 -8.51 -5.24 -2.17
C ILE A 119 -7.39 -6.17 -2.63
N VAL A 120 -6.15 -5.83 -2.27
CA VAL A 120 -4.93 -6.57 -2.55
C VAL A 120 -3.96 -6.37 -1.40
N SER A 121 -3.46 -7.48 -0.85
CA SER A 121 -2.17 -7.51 -0.13
C SER A 121 -1.05 -7.74 -1.16
N LEU A 122 -0.07 -6.85 -1.16
CA LEU A 122 1.09 -6.84 -2.05
C LEU A 122 2.24 -7.57 -1.35
N ASP A 123 2.70 -8.63 -2.00
CA ASP A 123 3.78 -9.50 -1.51
C ASP A 123 3.51 -10.07 -0.09
N PRO A 124 2.37 -10.75 0.14
CA PRO A 124 2.11 -11.42 1.40
C PRO A 124 3.16 -12.51 1.62
N ALA A 125 3.75 -12.54 2.83
CA ALA A 125 4.78 -13.52 3.17
C ALA A 125 4.16 -14.69 3.97
N PRO A 126 4.57 -15.94 3.72
CA PRO A 126 4.19 -17.07 4.58
C PRO A 126 4.71 -16.91 6.01
N LYS A 127 4.02 -17.54 6.97
CA LYS A 127 4.37 -17.51 8.39
C LYS A 127 5.82 -17.93 8.67
N GLU A 128 6.35 -18.87 7.91
CA GLU A 128 7.74 -19.35 8.04
C GLU A 128 8.75 -18.26 7.68
N THR A 129 8.44 -17.45 6.67
CA THR A 129 9.24 -16.29 6.27
C THR A 129 9.19 -15.22 7.35
N MET A 130 8.00 -14.95 7.89
CA MET A 130 7.81 -14.04 9.02
C MET A 130 8.63 -14.45 10.24
N ASN A 131 8.61 -15.74 10.60
CA ASN A 131 9.43 -16.27 11.70
C ASN A 131 10.92 -16.01 11.47
N LYS A 132 11.42 -16.26 10.26
CA LYS A 132 12.84 -16.01 9.93
C LYS A 132 13.20 -14.54 10.09
N HIS A 133 12.37 -13.63 9.59
CA HIS A 133 12.61 -12.18 9.75
C HIS A 133 12.66 -11.78 11.23
N PHE A 134 11.66 -12.17 12.01
CA PHE A 134 11.58 -11.78 13.42
C PHE A 134 12.75 -12.33 14.23
N GLN A 135 13.10 -13.61 14.06
CA GLN A 135 14.24 -14.24 14.73
C GLN A 135 15.57 -13.58 14.34
N SER A 136 15.72 -13.22 13.06
CA SER A 136 16.92 -12.54 12.57
C SER A 136 17.07 -11.14 13.18
N ILE A 137 15.98 -10.35 13.23
CA ILE A 137 15.98 -9.01 13.82
C ILE A 137 16.32 -9.05 15.30
N ILE A 138 15.64 -9.86 16.12
CA ILE A 138 15.93 -9.91 17.57
C ILE A 138 17.35 -10.41 17.87
N SER A 139 17.92 -11.20 16.96
CA SER A 139 19.29 -11.70 17.05
C SER A 139 20.33 -10.72 16.50
N ASN A 140 19.91 -9.54 16.03
CA ASN A 140 20.74 -8.54 15.38
C ASN A 140 21.53 -9.09 14.18
N LYS A 141 20.87 -9.94 13.38
CA LYS A 141 21.44 -10.60 12.19
C LYS A 141 20.66 -10.28 10.91
N GLU A 142 19.89 -9.20 10.91
CA GLU A 142 19.01 -8.86 9.79
C GLU A 142 19.82 -8.60 8.51
N ASP A 143 19.70 -9.55 7.57
CA ASP A 143 20.35 -9.51 6.27
C ASP A 143 19.36 -9.77 5.11
N GLN A 144 18.08 -9.99 5.39
CA GLN A 144 17.06 -10.32 4.39
C GLN A 144 16.20 -9.11 4.04
N GLU A 145 15.87 -8.99 2.75
CA GLU A 145 14.88 -8.02 2.29
C GLU A 145 13.50 -8.40 2.79
N TRP A 146 12.72 -7.40 3.20
CA TRP A 146 11.31 -7.57 3.52
C TRP A 146 10.47 -7.77 2.26
N ASN A 147 9.35 -8.49 2.38
CA ASN A 147 8.39 -8.72 1.32
C ASN A 147 7.49 -7.48 1.10
N SER A 148 8.06 -6.39 0.58
CA SER A 148 7.38 -5.10 0.50
C SER A 148 7.82 -4.33 -0.74
N TYR A 149 6.87 -3.63 -1.33
CA TYR A 149 7.07 -2.66 -2.41
C TYR A 149 7.18 -1.22 -1.88
N ALA A 150 6.73 -0.95 -0.65
CA ALA A 150 6.65 0.38 -0.05
C ALA A 150 5.91 1.37 -0.98
N PRO A 151 4.58 1.19 -1.18
CA PRO A 151 3.79 2.02 -2.08
C PRO A 151 3.64 3.44 -1.53
N SER A 152 4.05 4.44 -2.31
CA SER A 152 4.15 5.82 -1.82
C SER A 152 3.01 6.74 -2.21
N SER A 153 2.18 6.34 -3.15
CA SER A 153 1.01 7.08 -3.63
C SER A 153 0.04 6.14 -4.34
N ILE A 154 -1.04 6.68 -4.90
CA ILE A 154 -2.00 5.97 -5.76
C ILE A 154 -2.70 6.96 -6.70
N ALA A 155 -2.94 6.54 -7.94
CA ALA A 155 -3.89 7.20 -8.83
C ALA A 155 -4.85 6.16 -9.42
N VAL A 156 -6.09 6.58 -9.72
CA VAL A 156 -7.07 5.72 -10.40
C VAL A 156 -7.16 6.15 -11.87
N TYR A 157 -6.83 5.23 -12.77
CA TYR A 157 -6.89 5.45 -14.20
C TYR A 157 -8.27 5.06 -14.74
N THR A 158 -9.13 6.06 -14.99
CA THR A 158 -10.50 5.88 -15.49
C THR A 158 -10.66 6.18 -16.99
N SER A 159 -9.62 6.75 -17.63
CA SER A 159 -9.61 7.05 -19.05
C SER A 159 -9.61 5.77 -19.91
N SER A 160 -10.15 5.86 -21.12
CA SER A 160 -10.03 4.83 -22.16
C SER A 160 -8.84 5.08 -23.11
N ALA A 161 -8.07 6.15 -22.91
CA ALA A 161 -7.04 6.59 -23.86
C ALA A 161 -5.92 5.57 -24.07
N ILE A 162 -5.48 4.88 -23.00
CA ILE A 162 -4.59 3.73 -23.09
C ILE A 162 -5.43 2.45 -23.12
N PRO A 163 -5.42 1.67 -24.22
CA PRO A 163 -6.20 0.44 -24.34
C PRO A 163 -5.94 -0.54 -23.20
N GLY A 164 -7.02 -1.02 -22.57
CA GLY A 164 -6.95 -2.00 -21.48
C GLY A 164 -6.62 -1.43 -20.10
N TRP A 165 -6.33 -0.12 -19.97
CA TRP A 165 -5.97 0.49 -18.69
C TRP A 165 -7.14 1.07 -17.89
N LYS A 166 -8.28 1.38 -18.54
CA LYS A 166 -9.48 1.89 -17.85
C LYS A 166 -9.85 1.08 -16.61
N ASN A 167 -10.18 1.73 -15.50
CA ASN A 167 -10.46 1.09 -14.21
C ASN A 167 -9.25 0.31 -13.67
N SER A 168 -8.08 0.95 -13.64
CA SER A 168 -6.90 0.43 -12.95
C SER A 168 -6.46 1.39 -11.84
N VAL A 169 -5.91 0.83 -10.76
CA VAL A 169 -5.09 1.62 -9.83
C VAL A 169 -3.64 1.59 -10.28
N LEU A 170 -2.98 2.73 -10.19
CA LEU A 170 -1.59 2.97 -10.53
C LEU A 170 -0.83 3.36 -9.27
N ILE A 171 0.24 2.64 -8.96
CA ILE A 171 0.90 2.70 -7.65
C ILE A 171 2.42 2.83 -7.86
N PRO A 172 3.02 4.00 -7.60
CA PRO A 172 4.46 4.12 -7.54
C PRO A 172 5.02 3.40 -6.31
N THR A 173 6.17 2.74 -6.48
CA THR A 173 6.86 2.01 -5.40
C THR A 173 8.20 2.66 -5.08
N LEU A 174 8.49 2.76 -3.78
CA LEU A 174 9.80 3.21 -3.31
C LEU A 174 10.81 2.07 -3.39
N LYS A 175 10.40 0.87 -2.99
CA LYS A 175 11.24 -0.33 -3.07
C LYS A 175 11.02 -1.02 -4.42
N GLY A 176 12.10 -1.52 -5.02
CA GLY A 176 12.11 -2.10 -6.35
C GLY A 176 11.84 -1.12 -7.51
N GLY A 177 11.55 0.16 -7.22
CA GLY A 177 11.44 1.25 -8.18
C GLY A 177 10.58 0.95 -9.40
N ALA A 178 9.26 0.83 -9.23
CA ALA A 178 8.34 0.52 -10.32
C ALA A 178 7.04 1.34 -10.27
N LEU A 179 6.34 1.39 -11.40
CA LEU A 179 4.93 1.73 -11.44
C LEU A 179 4.11 0.45 -11.53
N LEU A 180 3.39 0.09 -10.47
CA LEU A 180 2.46 -1.03 -10.51
C LEU A 180 1.12 -0.60 -11.10
N ARG A 181 0.48 -1.51 -11.84
CA ARG A 181 -0.90 -1.37 -12.33
C ARG A 181 -1.68 -2.59 -11.93
N ILE A 182 -2.82 -2.35 -11.29
CA ILE A 182 -3.76 -3.41 -10.91
C ILE A 182 -5.10 -3.04 -11.50
N LYS A 183 -5.66 -3.94 -12.30
CA LYS A 183 -6.99 -3.75 -12.88
C LYS A 183 -8.03 -4.01 -11.79
N LEU A 184 -9.06 -3.19 -11.76
CA LEU A 184 -10.23 -3.39 -10.91
C LEU A 184 -11.30 -4.15 -11.70
N ASP A 185 -12.13 -4.91 -10.99
CA ASP A 185 -13.31 -5.55 -11.55
C ASP A 185 -14.34 -4.51 -12.00
N THR A 186 -15.44 -4.98 -12.60
CA THR A 186 -16.50 -4.09 -13.07
C THR A 186 -17.11 -3.28 -11.93
N SER A 187 -17.15 -3.80 -10.70
CA SER A 187 -17.68 -3.07 -9.54
C SER A 187 -16.73 -1.99 -9.02
N GLY A 188 -15.44 -2.07 -9.35
CA GLY A 188 -14.39 -1.23 -8.77
C GLY A 188 -13.96 -1.66 -7.37
N LYS A 189 -14.57 -2.69 -6.78
CA LYS A 189 -14.36 -3.07 -5.38
C LYS A 189 -13.32 -4.18 -5.21
N LYS A 190 -12.97 -4.89 -6.28
CA LYS A 190 -12.02 -6.01 -6.25
C LYS A 190 -10.95 -5.84 -7.31
N ALA A 191 -9.78 -6.43 -7.09
CA ALA A 191 -8.79 -6.60 -8.14
C ALA A 191 -9.27 -7.63 -9.17
N ALA A 192 -8.90 -7.41 -10.42
CA ALA A 192 -9.17 -8.29 -11.55
C ALA A 192 -7.86 -8.67 -12.23
N GLY A 193 -7.43 -9.92 -12.05
CA GLY A 193 -6.25 -10.46 -12.72
C GLY A 193 -4.93 -10.01 -12.09
N ASN A 194 -3.89 -9.89 -12.93
CA ASN A 194 -2.51 -9.79 -12.50
C ASN A 194 -2.09 -8.37 -12.10
N ILE A 195 -1.06 -8.29 -11.26
CA ILE A 195 -0.30 -7.07 -10.99
C ILE A 195 0.73 -6.91 -12.12
N TYR A 196 0.64 -5.81 -12.86
CA TYR A 196 1.62 -5.47 -13.88
C TYR A 196 2.62 -4.45 -13.33
N SER A 197 3.87 -4.56 -13.74
CA SER A 197 4.95 -3.65 -13.34
C SER A 197 5.54 -2.97 -14.57
N TYR A 198 5.62 -1.65 -14.53
CA TYR A 198 6.14 -0.79 -15.60
C TYR A 198 7.32 0.03 -15.09
N VAL A 199 8.14 0.50 -16.04
CA VAL A 199 9.23 1.47 -15.81
C VAL A 199 10.12 1.12 -14.60
N LYS A 200 10.40 -0.18 -14.45
CA LYS A 200 11.33 -0.67 -13.43
C LYS A 200 12.67 0.03 -13.60
N GLY A 201 13.17 0.56 -12.51
CA GLY A 201 14.46 1.24 -12.50
C GLY A 201 15.03 1.34 -11.11
N ASN A 202 16.31 1.66 -11.04
CA ASN A 202 16.99 1.92 -9.78
C ASN A 202 16.64 3.34 -9.32
N VAL A 203 15.37 3.60 -9.01
CA VAL A 203 14.79 4.87 -8.53
C VAL A 203 13.78 4.59 -7.42
N ARG A 204 13.42 5.60 -6.63
CA ARG A 204 12.31 5.53 -5.67
C ARG A 204 11.20 6.43 -6.18
N TYR A 205 10.16 5.86 -6.76
CA TYR A 205 9.03 6.66 -7.22
C TYR A 205 8.21 7.11 -6.02
N ARG A 206 7.95 8.41 -5.91
CA ARG A 206 7.31 9.06 -4.76
C ARG A 206 5.83 9.32 -5.02
N ASP A 207 5.51 9.90 -6.17
CA ASP A 207 4.14 10.34 -6.46
C ASP A 207 3.83 10.20 -7.94
N ILE A 208 2.54 10.28 -8.29
CA ILE A 208 2.02 10.07 -9.63
C ILE A 208 0.95 11.10 -10.00
N ALA A 209 1.00 11.60 -11.24
CA ALA A 209 -0.08 12.37 -11.84
C ALA A 209 -0.39 11.85 -13.26
N ILE A 210 -1.63 12.04 -13.70
CA ILE A 210 -2.10 11.62 -15.03
C ILE A 210 -2.57 12.88 -15.78
N SER A 211 -2.19 13.03 -17.05
CA SER A 211 -2.69 14.15 -17.86
C SER A 211 -4.20 14.06 -18.09
N PRO A 212 -4.90 15.19 -18.31
CA PRO A 212 -6.35 15.17 -18.54
C PRO A 212 -6.81 14.32 -19.73
N ASP A 213 -5.99 14.17 -20.77
CA ASP A 213 -6.26 13.30 -21.92
C ASP A 213 -5.99 11.80 -21.63
N GLY A 214 -5.38 11.49 -20.49
CA GLY A 214 -5.01 10.14 -20.07
C GLY A 214 -3.85 9.51 -20.87
N LEU A 215 -3.15 10.26 -21.71
CA LEU A 215 -2.06 9.76 -22.56
C LEU A 215 -0.68 9.88 -21.92
N LYS A 216 -0.56 10.68 -20.85
CA LYS A 216 0.68 10.89 -20.13
C LYS A 216 0.55 10.57 -18.65
N ILE A 217 1.62 9.99 -18.11
CA ILE A 217 1.78 9.73 -16.68
C ILE A 217 3.06 10.43 -16.24
N TYR A 218 2.98 11.17 -15.14
CA TYR A 218 4.11 11.84 -14.53
C TYR A 218 4.47 11.15 -13.22
N LEU A 219 5.74 10.87 -12.98
CA LEU A 219 6.22 10.25 -11.75
C LEU A 219 7.25 11.16 -11.07
N ALA A 220 7.05 11.46 -9.80
CA ALA A 220 8.06 12.11 -8.96
C ALA A 220 9.06 11.07 -8.44
N VAL A 221 10.34 11.43 -8.34
CA VAL A 221 11.41 10.55 -7.83
C VAL A 221 12.04 11.18 -6.59
N ASP A 222 12.29 10.38 -5.55
CA ASP A 222 12.95 10.88 -4.32
C ASP A 222 14.32 11.52 -4.66
N SER A 223 14.67 12.57 -3.92
CA SER A 223 16.01 13.20 -3.98
C SER A 223 17.09 12.42 -3.24
N SER A 224 16.69 11.43 -2.42
CA SER A 224 17.59 10.60 -1.61
C SER A 224 17.31 9.12 -1.80
N SER A 225 18.29 8.30 -1.46
CA SER A 225 18.18 6.83 -1.43
C SER A 225 17.95 6.29 -0.02
N VAL A 226 17.57 7.12 0.97
CA VAL A 226 17.42 6.69 2.36
C VAL A 226 16.09 5.94 2.54
N SER A 227 16.14 4.90 3.36
CA SER A 227 15.06 3.95 3.60
C SER A 227 15.09 3.50 5.07
N SER A 228 13.91 3.17 5.63
CA SER A 228 13.76 2.75 7.03
C SER A 228 13.82 1.24 7.24
N GLY A 229 13.86 0.44 6.17
CA GLY A 229 13.98 -1.02 6.22
C GLY A 229 15.23 -1.52 5.47
N PRO A 230 15.48 -2.84 5.47
CA PRO A 230 16.51 -3.45 4.64
C PRO A 230 16.38 -2.99 3.19
N SER A 231 17.52 -2.66 2.59
CA SER A 231 17.53 -1.98 1.30
C SER A 231 18.73 -2.36 0.43
N LYS A 232 18.93 -3.66 0.22
CA LYS A 232 19.84 -4.19 -0.80
C LYS A 232 19.49 -3.68 -2.20
N GLU A 233 18.23 -3.34 -2.44
CA GLU A 233 17.73 -2.78 -3.69
C GLU A 233 17.68 -1.23 -3.71
N ASN A 234 18.31 -0.55 -2.75
CA ASN A 234 18.34 0.91 -2.80
C ASN A 234 19.03 1.39 -4.08
N PRO A 235 18.49 2.42 -4.72
CA PRO A 235 19.08 2.95 -5.93
C PRO A 235 20.52 3.42 -5.67
N GLN A 236 21.49 2.73 -6.26
CA GLN A 236 22.86 3.24 -6.35
C GLN A 236 22.88 4.44 -7.29
N GLN A 237 23.60 5.50 -6.90
CA GLN A 237 23.80 6.76 -7.63
C GLN A 237 23.16 6.83 -9.03
N ILE A 238 21.88 7.20 -9.05
CA ILE A 238 21.17 7.59 -10.26
C ILE A 238 21.40 9.08 -10.51
N SER A 239 21.58 9.45 -11.78
CA SER A 239 21.65 10.83 -12.26
C SER A 239 20.32 11.60 -12.13
N TYR A 240 19.22 10.93 -11.79
CA TYR A 240 17.85 11.47 -11.79
C TYR A 240 17.24 11.59 -10.38
N ARG A 241 17.96 12.20 -9.43
CA ARG A 241 17.44 12.46 -8.08
C ARG A 241 16.49 13.65 -8.08
N GLY A 242 15.36 13.54 -7.37
CA GLY A 242 14.45 14.66 -7.17
C GLY A 242 13.79 15.18 -8.45
N CYS A 243 13.70 14.34 -9.49
CA CYS A 243 13.19 14.74 -10.80
C CYS A 243 11.71 14.34 -10.99
N ILE A 244 11.14 14.83 -12.10
CA ILE A 244 9.86 14.37 -12.65
C ILE A 244 10.14 13.61 -13.94
N ILE A 245 9.57 12.41 -14.07
CA ILE A 245 9.60 11.60 -15.30
C ILE A 245 8.26 11.71 -16.00
N GLU A 246 8.25 12.04 -17.29
CA GLU A 246 7.06 11.95 -18.15
C GLU A 246 7.07 10.62 -18.93
N LEU A 247 5.99 9.86 -18.84
CA LEU A 247 5.72 8.67 -19.62
C LEU A 247 4.59 8.98 -20.62
N SER A 248 4.92 9.01 -21.91
CA SER A 248 3.95 9.28 -22.98
C SER A 248 3.57 7.98 -23.71
N TYR A 249 2.27 7.69 -23.79
CA TYR A 249 1.77 6.57 -24.60
C TYR A 249 1.98 6.87 -26.10
N LYS A 250 2.55 5.91 -26.83
CA LYS A 250 2.87 6.03 -28.27
C LYS A 250 2.07 5.09 -29.18
N GLY A 251 1.05 4.41 -28.64
CA GLY A 251 0.29 3.39 -29.35
C GLY A 251 0.71 1.97 -28.98
N LEU A 252 -0.05 0.98 -29.47
CA LEU A 252 0.31 -0.42 -29.35
C LEU A 252 1.51 -0.70 -30.24
N TYR A 253 2.51 -1.41 -29.71
CA TYR A 253 3.62 -1.90 -30.51
C TYR A 253 3.05 -2.85 -31.57
N LYS A 254 3.16 -2.47 -32.85
CA LYS A 254 2.98 -3.39 -33.96
C LYS A 254 4.35 -3.96 -34.25
N GLU A 255 4.52 -5.28 -34.19
CA GLU A 255 5.73 -5.89 -34.74
C GLU A 255 5.90 -5.39 -36.18
N PRO A 256 7.12 -4.99 -36.58
CA PRO A 256 7.36 -4.69 -37.99
C PRO A 256 6.98 -5.93 -38.80
N ALA A 257 6.22 -5.73 -39.88
CA ALA A 257 5.91 -6.81 -40.79
C ALA A 257 7.21 -7.49 -41.21
N LYS A 258 7.32 -8.80 -40.98
CA LYS A 258 8.45 -9.58 -41.53
C LYS A 258 8.41 -9.40 -43.05
N LEU A 259 9.47 -8.79 -43.59
CA LEU A 259 9.70 -8.67 -45.03
C LEU A 259 9.92 -10.06 -45.65
#